data_AF-A0A2W7A796-F1
#
_entry.id   AF-A0A2W7A796-F1
#
_cell.length_a   1.000
_cell.length_b   1.000
_cell.length_c   1.000
_cell.angle_alpha   90.00
_cell.angle_beta   90.00
_cell.angle_gamma   90.00
#
_symmetry.space_group_name_H-M   'P 1'
#
loop_
_entity.id
_entity.type
_entity.pdbx_description
1 polymer ?
#
loop_
_entity_poly.entity_id
_entity_poly.type
_entity_poly.pdbx_seq_one_letter_code
_entity_poly.pdbx_strand_id
1 'polypeptide(L)'
;MERIAVLSREELLLQTLTELIQEMVAEGSTHYSILIEQVYAEFMRELLIQAAEAGEGLAKPASLLYQASHTVERRVQERLGEVKFGLHRYKETLCDALKAPAKELLALQGELKDARRRGEISSEPPINRGEQIPFQILEIGLMNSEVQGLIALPASHRCYLDFSQIVESCTVQGNWFPFELIVKEPNIGDLVFVVDQDGSINIHTENFPIETLDRTRNILKFLAERLYTGDTDDDPYGLSCEPFT
;
A
#
# COMPACT_ATOMS: atom_id res chain seq x y z
N MET A 1 -23.26 -6.46 -1.64
CA MET A 1 -22.07 -6.39 -0.77
C MET A 1 -21.50 -5.00 -0.93
N GLU A 2 -21.14 -4.34 0.17
CA GLU A 2 -20.71 -2.93 0.19
C GLU A 2 -19.30 -2.80 -0.41
N ARG A 3 -19.02 -1.71 -1.13
CA ARG A 3 -17.68 -1.42 -1.66
C ARG A 3 -16.74 -1.14 -0.49
N ILE A 4 -15.57 -1.77 -0.47
CA ILE A 4 -14.59 -1.60 0.60
C ILE A 4 -13.50 -0.64 0.13
N ALA A 5 -13.32 0.48 0.84
CA ALA A 5 -12.26 1.44 0.53
C ALA A 5 -10.89 0.81 0.79
N VAL A 6 -10.01 0.90 -0.19
CA VAL A 6 -8.61 0.53 -0.02
C VAL A 6 -7.91 1.67 0.68
N LEU A 7 -7.42 1.43 1.89
CA LEU A 7 -6.58 2.40 2.59
C LEU A 7 -5.15 2.22 2.11
N SER A 8 -4.49 3.31 1.73
CA SER A 8 -3.04 3.27 1.57
C SER A 8 -2.40 2.88 2.90
N ARG A 9 -1.23 2.23 2.85
CA ARG A 9 -0.46 1.92 4.06
C ARG A 9 -0.21 3.17 4.91
N GLU A 10 0.01 4.31 4.25
CA GLU A 10 0.13 5.61 4.90
C GLU A 10 -1.11 5.98 5.72
N GLU A 11 -2.30 5.81 5.14
CA GLU A 11 -3.58 6.13 5.77
C GLU A 11 -3.88 5.19 6.94
N LEU A 12 -3.53 3.91 6.81
CA LEU A 12 -3.64 2.93 7.89
C LEU A 12 -2.77 3.29 9.10
N LEU A 13 -1.51 3.65 8.85
CA LEU A 13 -0.57 4.07 9.88
C LEU A 13 -1.02 5.38 10.54
N LEU A 14 -1.51 6.33 9.74
CA LEU A 14 -2.07 7.57 10.26
C LEU A 14 -3.29 7.31 11.16
N GLN A 15 -4.24 6.48 10.70
CA GLN A 15 -5.43 6.13 11.45
C GLN A 15 -5.05 5.46 12.78
N THR A 16 -4.22 4.41 12.74
CA THR A 16 -3.77 3.68 13.94
C THR A 16 -3.07 4.61 14.92
N LEU A 17 -2.19 5.49 14.44
CA LEU A 17 -1.48 6.45 15.28
C LEU A 17 -2.45 7.44 15.93
N THR A 18 -3.45 7.92 15.20
CA THR A 18 -4.45 8.85 15.74
C THR A 18 -5.37 8.20 16.77
N GLU A 19 -5.78 6.95 16.56
CA GLU A 19 -6.60 6.17 17.50
C GLU A 19 -5.85 5.94 18.82
N LEU A 20 -4.59 5.49 18.76
CA LEU A 20 -3.75 5.29 19.94
C LEU A 20 -3.54 6.59 20.74
N ILE A 21 -3.37 7.72 20.05
CA ILE A 21 -3.24 9.02 20.71
C ILE A 21 -4.56 9.42 21.38
N GLN A 22 -5.70 9.25 20.70
CA GLN A 22 -7.01 9.58 21.25
C GLN A 22 -7.35 8.74 22.48
N GLU A 23 -7.10 7.43 22.44
CA GLU A 23 -7.32 6.52 23.56
C GLU A 23 -6.48 6.93 24.78
N MET A 24 -5.19 7.18 24.57
CA MET A 24 -4.30 7.60 25.64
C MET A 24 -4.66 8.96 26.23
N VAL A 25 -5.09 9.93 25.40
CA VAL A 25 -5.58 11.23 25.87
C VAL A 25 -6.91 11.07 26.65
N ALA A 26 -7.81 10.19 26.20
CA ALA A 26 -9.06 9.90 26.89
C ALA A 26 -8.84 9.26 28.27
N GLU A 27 -7.80 8.45 28.41
CA GLU A 27 -7.33 7.89 29.70
C GLU A 27 -6.61 8.93 30.58
N GLY A 28 -6.37 10.14 30.08
CA GLY A 28 -5.62 11.18 30.78
C GLY A 28 -4.14 10.87 30.93
N SER A 29 -3.63 9.89 30.19
CA SER A 29 -2.22 9.52 30.20
C SER A 29 -1.44 10.39 29.22
N THR A 30 -0.31 10.91 29.68
CA THR A 30 0.69 11.54 28.81
C THR A 30 2.02 10.78 28.87
N HIS A 31 1.96 9.54 29.33
CA HIS A 31 3.14 8.69 29.45
C HIS A 31 3.61 8.24 28.08
N TYR A 32 4.90 7.93 28.01
CA TYR A 32 5.48 7.37 26.80
C TYR A 32 4.87 6.00 26.52
N SER A 33 4.19 5.89 25.39
CA SER A 33 3.69 4.62 24.84
C SER A 33 4.65 4.05 23.80
N ILE A 34 5.12 2.83 24.03
CA ILE A 34 5.95 2.07 23.08
C ILE A 34 5.18 1.80 21.78
N LEU A 35 3.86 1.59 21.85
CA LEU A 35 3.03 1.36 20.66
C LEU A 35 3.01 2.59 19.74
N ILE A 36 2.88 3.79 20.32
CA ILE A 36 2.94 5.05 19.56
C ILE A 36 4.32 5.24 18.92
N GLU A 37 5.39 4.90 19.64
CA GLU A 37 6.74 4.95 19.07
C GLU A 37 6.88 4.00 17.86
N GLN A 38 6.39 2.76 17.98
CA GLN A 38 6.47 1.76 16.92
C GLN A 38 5.69 2.18 15.68
N VAL A 39 4.42 2.60 15.85
CA VAL A 39 3.59 3.03 14.72
C VAL A 39 4.17 4.30 14.08
N TYR A 40 4.69 5.24 14.87
CA TYR A 40 5.37 6.43 14.34
C TYR A 40 6.66 6.04 13.59
N ALA A 41 7.45 5.10 14.10
CA ALA A 41 8.64 4.61 13.41
C ALA A 41 8.29 4.00 12.04
N GLU A 42 7.25 3.16 11.99
CA GLU A 42 6.77 2.54 10.75
C GLU A 42 6.26 3.58 9.76
N PHE A 43 5.52 4.59 10.23
CA PHE A 43 5.07 5.68 9.37
C PHE A 43 6.26 6.51 8.83
N MET A 44 7.26 6.81 9.66
CA MET A 44 8.48 7.46 9.17
C MET A 44 9.21 6.61 8.13
N ARG A 45 9.28 5.28 8.31
CA ARG A 45 9.90 4.37 7.32
C ARG A 45 9.15 4.36 6.00
N GLU A 46 7.82 4.30 6.03
CA GLU A 46 6.98 4.35 4.84
C GLU A 46 7.24 5.64 4.04
N LEU A 47 7.29 6.79 4.71
CA LEU A 47 7.63 8.07 4.05
C LEU A 47 9.05 8.10 3.48
N LEU A 48 10.02 7.49 4.15
CA LEU A 48 11.39 7.38 3.62
C LEU A 48 11.44 6.51 2.36
N ILE A 49 10.67 5.41 2.31
CA ILE A 49 10.58 4.52 1.15
C ILE A 49 9.93 5.27 -0.02
N GLN A 50 8.80 5.94 0.20
CA GLN A 50 8.13 6.73 -0.84
C GLN A 50 9.04 7.83 -1.40
N ALA A 51 9.79 8.50 -0.53
CA ALA A 51 10.78 9.49 -0.96
C ALA A 51 11.90 8.85 -1.81
N ALA A 52 12.34 7.63 -1.46
CA ALA A 52 13.31 6.88 -2.25
C ALA A 52 12.74 6.47 -3.62
N GLU A 53 11.49 6.05 -3.68
CA GLU A 53 10.83 5.63 -4.93
C GLU A 53 10.56 6.78 -5.89
N ALA A 54 10.13 7.94 -5.36
CA ALA A 54 9.82 9.14 -6.14
C ALA A 54 11.03 9.64 -6.96
N GLY A 55 12.24 9.21 -6.62
CA GLY A 55 13.44 9.48 -7.42
C GLY A 55 13.87 10.95 -7.41
N GLU A 56 13.12 11.84 -6.76
CA GLU A 56 13.52 13.20 -6.46
C GLU A 56 14.89 13.16 -5.76
N GLY A 57 15.77 14.11 -6.09
CA GLY A 57 17.13 14.16 -5.58
C GLY A 57 17.13 14.26 -4.07
N LEU A 58 17.11 13.12 -3.39
CA LEU A 58 16.97 13.08 -1.96
C LEU A 58 18.16 13.79 -1.32
N ALA A 59 17.84 14.80 -0.51
CA ALA A 59 18.81 15.50 0.30
C ALA A 59 19.42 14.54 1.35
N LYS A 60 20.41 15.04 2.09
CA LYS A 60 21.15 14.29 3.12
C LYS A 60 20.19 13.47 4.03
N PRO A 61 20.62 12.31 4.59
CA PRO A 61 19.76 11.46 5.42
C PRO A 61 19.04 12.21 6.55
N ALA A 62 19.71 13.19 7.17
CA ALA A 62 19.16 14.01 8.24
C ALA A 62 17.97 14.88 7.78
N SER A 63 18.00 15.42 6.55
CA SER A 63 16.87 16.20 6.02
C SER A 63 15.67 15.33 5.71
N LEU A 64 15.88 14.09 5.25
CA LEU A 64 14.78 13.14 4.99
C LEU A 64 14.06 12.75 6.27
N LEU A 65 14.82 12.43 7.32
CA LEU A 65 14.24 12.11 8.63
C LEU A 65 13.48 13.29 9.23
N TYR A 66 14.00 14.50 9.06
CA TYR A 66 13.31 15.72 9.48
C TYR A 66 12.02 15.94 8.69
N GLN A 67 12.04 15.77 7.37
CA GLN A 67 10.86 15.90 6.51
C GLN A 67 9.81 14.83 6.85
N ALA A 68 10.22 13.57 7.00
CA ALA A 68 9.34 12.46 7.35
C ALA A 68 8.66 12.70 8.71
N SER A 69 9.45 13.01 9.75
CA SER A 69 8.90 13.31 11.08
C SER A 69 7.94 14.50 11.05
N HIS A 70 8.30 15.59 10.36
CA HIS A 70 7.43 16.76 10.27
C HIS A 70 6.14 16.48 9.49
N THR A 71 6.21 15.61 8.47
CA THR A 71 5.03 15.18 7.69
C THR A 71 4.09 14.37 8.54
N VAL A 72 4.59 13.40 9.32
CA VAL A 72 3.76 12.63 10.27
C VAL A 72 3.13 13.56 11.30
N GLU A 73 3.92 14.43 11.94
CA GLU A 73 3.42 15.39 12.94
C GLU A 73 2.29 16.26 12.38
N ARG A 74 2.48 16.79 11.15
CA ARG A 74 1.47 17.60 10.47
C ARG A 74 0.20 16.80 10.21
N ARG A 75 0.30 15.59 9.61
CA ARG A 75 -0.88 14.78 9.28
C ARG A 75 -1.64 14.30 10.51
N VAL A 76 -0.93 13.91 11.57
CA VAL A 76 -1.53 13.55 12.85
C VAL A 76 -2.26 14.75 13.45
N GLN A 77 -1.65 15.94 13.46
CA GLN A 77 -2.30 17.15 13.96
C GLN A 77 -3.55 17.53 13.15
N GLU A 78 -3.49 17.42 11.82
CA GLU A 78 -4.63 17.67 10.93
C GLU A 78 -5.81 16.75 11.25
N ARG A 79 -5.55 15.47 11.56
CA ARG A 79 -6.60 14.49 11.86
C ARG A 79 -7.11 14.56 13.31
N LEU A 80 -6.24 14.93 14.26
CA LEU A 80 -6.58 15.07 15.67
C LEU A 80 -7.25 16.41 16.02
N GLY A 81 -7.18 17.42 15.14
CA GLY A 81 -7.80 18.72 15.34
C GLY A 81 -7.26 19.45 16.58
N GLU A 82 -8.11 19.69 17.58
CA GLU A 82 -7.76 20.44 18.79
C GLU A 82 -7.05 19.61 19.88
N VAL A 83 -6.96 18.29 19.72
CA VAL A 83 -6.30 17.42 20.70
C VAL A 83 -4.82 17.78 20.80
N LYS A 84 -4.38 18.21 21.98
CA LYS A 84 -2.99 18.61 22.24
C LYS A 84 -2.16 17.40 22.64
N PHE A 85 -1.53 16.77 21.66
CA PHE A 85 -0.57 15.69 21.89
C PHE A 85 0.78 15.99 21.23
N GLY A 86 1.86 15.89 22.02
CA GLY A 86 3.20 16.26 21.55
C GLY A 86 4.05 15.06 21.18
N LEU A 87 4.24 14.81 19.88
CA LEU A 87 5.10 13.73 19.36
C LEU A 87 6.63 13.99 19.53
N HIS A 88 7.02 15.18 19.98
CA HIS A 88 8.43 15.60 20.15
C HIS A 88 9.28 14.59 20.93
N ARG A 89 8.72 13.94 21.96
CA ARG A 89 9.46 12.96 22.80
C ARG A 89 9.87 11.70 22.04
N TYR A 90 9.13 11.34 20.99
CA TYR A 90 9.42 10.20 20.13
C TYR A 90 10.39 10.58 19.03
N LYS A 91 10.29 11.82 18.53
CA LYS A 91 11.04 12.33 17.39
C LYS A 91 12.55 12.15 17.53
N GLU A 92 13.14 12.56 18.66
CA GLU A 92 14.59 12.51 18.84
C GLU A 92 15.11 11.07 18.79
N THR A 93 14.51 10.19 19.58
CA THR A 93 14.83 8.75 19.63
C THR A 93 14.68 8.09 18.27
N LEU A 94 13.57 8.36 17.57
CA LEU A 94 13.28 7.77 16.27
C LEU A 94 14.20 8.29 15.18
N CYS A 95 14.52 9.59 15.17
CA CYS A 95 15.48 10.15 14.23
C CYS A 95 16.85 9.49 14.41
N ASP A 96 17.27 9.24 15.65
CA ASP A 96 18.53 8.55 15.92
C ASP A 96 18.49 7.07 15.48
N ALA A 97 17.41 6.35 15.79
CA ALA A 97 17.23 4.95 15.40
C ALA A 97 17.15 4.77 13.87
N LEU A 98 16.54 5.70 13.16
CA LEU A 98 16.30 5.61 11.72
C LEU A 98 17.43 6.22 10.86
N LYS A 99 18.50 6.75 11.47
CA LYS A 99 19.69 7.28 10.76
C LYS A 99 20.35 6.26 9.83
N ALA A 100 20.54 5.03 10.30
CA ALA A 100 21.17 3.98 9.51
C ALA A 100 20.24 3.51 8.36
N PRO A 101 18.96 3.16 8.62
CA PRO A 101 17.99 2.86 7.55
C PRO A 101 17.88 3.96 6.49
N ALA A 102 17.83 5.24 6.88
CA ALA A 102 17.74 6.34 5.91
C ALA A 102 18.99 6.44 5.01
N LYS A 103 20.18 6.13 5.53
CA LYS A 103 21.42 6.07 4.72
C LYS A 103 21.39 4.91 3.72
N GLU A 104 20.90 3.76 4.15
CA GLU A 104 20.81 2.57 3.32
C GLU A 104 19.81 2.77 2.18
N LEU A 105 18.61 3.28 2.47
CA LEU A 105 17.60 3.61 1.44
C LEU A 105 18.14 4.60 0.40
N LEU A 106 18.93 5.60 0.84
CA LEU A 106 19.60 6.53 -0.06
C LEU A 106 20.62 5.86 -0.97
N ALA A 107 21.41 4.91 -0.44
CA ALA A 107 22.37 4.15 -1.22
C ALA A 107 21.65 3.26 -2.25
N LEU A 108 20.61 2.53 -1.82
CA LEU A 108 19.77 1.70 -2.68
C LEU A 108 19.09 2.51 -3.78
N GLN A 109 18.62 3.73 -3.50
CA GLN A 109 18.08 4.63 -4.53
C GLN A 109 19.14 4.96 -5.60
N GLY A 110 20.38 5.20 -5.19
CA GLY A 110 21.50 5.43 -6.10
C GLY A 110 21.75 4.24 -7.01
N GLU A 111 21.82 3.04 -6.43
CA GLU A 111 22.00 1.79 -7.17
C GLU A 111 20.84 1.52 -8.13
N LEU A 112 19.60 1.77 -7.70
CA LEU A 112 18.40 1.61 -8.52
C LEU A 112 18.40 2.58 -9.71
N LYS A 113 18.79 3.84 -9.50
CA LYS A 113 18.94 4.85 -10.57
C LYS A 113 20.00 4.42 -11.59
N ASP A 114 21.13 3.90 -11.12
CA ASP A 114 22.19 3.44 -12.00
C ASP A 114 21.81 2.17 -12.75
N ALA A 115 21.14 1.21 -12.11
CA ALA A 115 20.62 0.01 -12.75
C ALA A 115 19.58 0.33 -13.84
N ARG A 116 18.67 1.28 -13.58
CA ARG A 116 17.72 1.79 -14.59
C ARG A 116 18.45 2.44 -15.78
N ARG A 117 19.49 3.24 -15.52
CA ARG A 117 20.30 3.85 -16.60
C ARG A 117 21.04 2.82 -17.44
N ARG A 118 21.46 1.70 -16.83
CA ARG A 118 22.09 0.57 -17.51
C ARG A 118 21.09 -0.34 -18.23
N GLY A 119 19.78 -0.12 -18.07
CA GLY A 119 18.73 -0.93 -18.68
C GLY A 119 18.57 -2.31 -18.01
N GLU A 120 19.05 -2.47 -16.78
CA GLU A 120 19.00 -3.75 -16.03
C GLU A 120 17.62 -4.01 -15.40
N ILE A 121 16.78 -2.98 -15.32
CA ILE A 121 15.43 -3.03 -14.74
C ILE A 121 14.43 -2.58 -15.79
N SER A 122 13.63 -3.51 -16.30
CA SER A 122 12.48 -3.21 -17.15
C SER A 122 11.33 -2.72 -16.26
N SER A 123 10.84 -1.52 -16.50
CA SER A 123 9.58 -1.05 -15.90
C SER A 123 8.47 -1.42 -16.88
N GLU A 124 7.64 -2.41 -16.53
CA GLU A 124 6.43 -2.63 -17.31
C GLU A 124 5.50 -1.42 -17.14
N PRO A 125 5.00 -0.85 -18.24
CA PRO A 125 4.08 0.27 -18.15
C PRO A 125 2.77 -0.17 -17.48
N PRO A 126 2.13 0.71 -16.68
CA PRO A 126 0.83 0.43 -16.11
C PRO A 126 -0.17 0.09 -17.23
N ILE A 127 -1.00 -0.93 -16.99
CA ILE A 127 -2.03 -1.34 -17.93
C ILE A 127 -3.17 -0.32 -17.86
N ASN A 128 -3.16 0.68 -18.74
CA ASN A 128 -4.25 1.65 -18.89
C ASN A 128 -5.26 1.14 -19.93
N ARG A 129 -6.42 0.67 -19.48
CA ARG A 129 -7.58 0.36 -20.34
C ARG A 129 -8.82 1.13 -19.86
N GLY A 130 -8.95 2.40 -20.26
CA GLY A 130 -10.19 3.18 -20.06
C GLY A 130 -10.62 3.33 -18.59
N GLU A 131 -11.92 3.42 -18.34
CA GLU A 131 -12.61 3.66 -17.03
C GLU A 131 -12.23 2.69 -15.88
N GLN A 132 -11.30 1.76 -16.09
CA GLN A 132 -10.80 0.82 -15.09
C GLN A 132 -9.61 1.40 -14.32
N ILE A 133 -9.55 1.13 -13.00
CA ILE A 133 -8.41 1.55 -12.18
C ILE A 133 -7.15 0.87 -12.70
N PRO A 134 -6.10 1.64 -13.05
CA PRO A 134 -4.85 1.05 -13.48
C PRO A 134 -4.23 0.25 -12.35
N PHE A 135 -3.61 -0.87 -12.69
CA PHE A 135 -2.89 -1.73 -11.75
C PHE A 135 -1.61 -2.27 -12.38
N GLN A 136 -0.73 -2.75 -11.51
CA GLN A 136 0.52 -3.40 -11.87
C GLN A 136 0.52 -4.83 -11.34
N ILE A 137 1.08 -5.76 -12.10
CA ILE A 137 1.40 -7.11 -11.62
C ILE A 137 2.91 -7.20 -11.44
N LEU A 138 3.35 -7.67 -10.28
CA LEU A 138 4.75 -7.92 -9.96
C LEU A 138 4.96 -9.41 -9.70
N GLU A 139 6.12 -9.90 -10.10
CA GLU A 139 6.59 -11.25 -9.78
C GLU A 139 7.50 -11.17 -8.57
N ILE A 140 7.26 -12.05 -7.59
CA ILE A 140 8.04 -12.15 -6.35
C ILE A 140 8.99 -13.34 -6.50
N GLY A 141 10.30 -13.07 -6.40
CA GLY A 141 11.34 -14.10 -6.47
C GLY A 141 12.74 -13.50 -6.62
N LEU A 142 13.77 -14.29 -6.33
CA LEU A 142 15.16 -13.90 -6.57
C LEU A 142 15.48 -13.98 -8.07
N MET A 143 16.36 -13.09 -8.58
CA MET A 143 16.81 -13.14 -9.97
C MET A 143 17.45 -14.51 -10.27
N ASN A 144 16.93 -15.21 -11.29
CA ASN A 144 17.28 -16.59 -11.68
C ASN A 144 16.73 -17.72 -10.76
N SER A 145 15.76 -17.42 -9.90
CA SER A 145 14.99 -18.41 -9.15
C SER A 145 13.60 -18.60 -9.76
N GLU A 146 12.90 -19.67 -9.36
CA GLU A 146 11.51 -19.89 -9.74
C GLU A 146 10.62 -18.77 -9.15
N VAL A 147 9.57 -18.36 -9.88
CA VAL A 147 8.61 -17.35 -9.40
C VAL A 147 7.91 -17.89 -8.15
N GLN A 148 8.15 -17.26 -7.01
CA GLN A 148 7.64 -17.68 -5.69
C GLN A 148 6.24 -17.12 -5.41
N GLY A 149 5.88 -16.02 -6.06
CA GLY A 149 4.53 -15.48 -5.98
C GLY A 149 4.25 -14.43 -7.05
N LEU A 150 2.97 -14.12 -7.19
CA LEU A 150 2.47 -13.03 -8.02
C LEU A 150 1.67 -12.08 -7.14
N ILE A 151 1.82 -10.78 -7.36
CA ILE A 151 1.05 -9.75 -6.66
C ILE A 151 0.51 -8.74 -7.67
N ALA A 152 -0.78 -8.41 -7.55
CA ALA A 152 -1.40 -7.29 -8.25
C ALA A 152 -1.57 -6.13 -7.28
N LEU A 153 -1.14 -4.94 -7.68
CA LEU A 153 -1.22 -3.71 -6.89
C LEU A 153 -2.03 -2.66 -7.65
N PRO A 154 -3.00 -1.99 -7.01
CA PRO A 154 -3.66 -0.85 -7.63
C PRO A 154 -2.64 0.29 -7.81
N ALA A 155 -2.57 0.86 -9.00
CA ALA A 155 -1.68 1.98 -9.31
C ALA A 155 -2.30 3.35 -8.92
N SER A 156 -3.57 3.37 -8.49
CA SER A 156 -4.28 4.55 -8.03
C SER A 156 -4.43 4.54 -6.50
N HIS A 157 -4.20 5.70 -5.87
CA HIS A 157 -4.45 5.90 -4.43
C HIS A 157 -5.93 6.01 -4.06
N ARG A 158 -6.84 6.11 -5.05
CA ARG A 158 -8.29 6.13 -4.85
C ARG A 158 -8.88 4.90 -5.53
N CYS A 159 -8.97 3.81 -4.78
CA CYS A 159 -9.44 2.52 -5.25
C CYS A 159 -10.40 1.91 -4.21
N TYR A 160 -11.43 1.22 -4.68
CA TYR A 160 -12.33 0.41 -3.88
C TYR A 160 -12.35 -1.01 -4.40
N LEU A 161 -12.54 -1.96 -3.49
CA LEU A 161 -12.76 -3.36 -3.82
C LEU A 161 -14.26 -3.64 -3.96
N ASP A 162 -14.68 -4.08 -5.14
CA ASP A 162 -16.04 -4.49 -5.42
C ASP A 162 -16.14 -6.00 -5.65
N PHE A 163 -16.34 -6.74 -4.57
CA PHE A 163 -16.47 -8.20 -4.62
C PHE A 163 -17.70 -8.66 -5.40
N SER A 164 -18.72 -7.81 -5.60
CA SER A 164 -19.94 -8.18 -6.32
C SER A 164 -19.68 -8.53 -7.79
N GLN A 165 -18.56 -8.08 -8.35
CA GLN A 165 -18.19 -8.35 -9.73
C GLN A 165 -17.50 -9.71 -9.92
N ILE A 166 -17.06 -10.35 -8.84
CA ILE A 166 -16.28 -11.60 -8.90
C ILE A 166 -16.96 -12.80 -8.23
N VAL A 167 -18.07 -12.59 -7.50
CA VAL A 167 -18.79 -13.66 -6.79
C VAL A 167 -19.31 -14.79 -7.69
N GLU A 168 -19.52 -14.54 -8.99
CA GLU A 168 -19.90 -15.59 -9.95
C GLU A 168 -18.69 -16.41 -10.44
N SER A 169 -17.48 -15.86 -10.30
CA SER A 169 -16.23 -16.44 -10.83
C SER A 169 -15.36 -17.07 -9.74
N CYS A 170 -15.52 -16.69 -8.48
CA CYS A 170 -14.76 -17.23 -7.35
C CYS A 170 -15.57 -17.26 -6.06
N THR A 171 -15.15 -18.09 -5.11
CA THR A 171 -15.69 -18.09 -3.74
C THR A 171 -14.88 -17.13 -2.88
N VAL A 172 -15.54 -16.18 -2.19
CA VAL A 172 -14.90 -15.24 -1.27
C VAL A 172 -15.05 -15.79 0.16
N GLN A 173 -13.96 -15.95 0.89
CA GLN A 173 -13.93 -16.29 2.32
C GLN A 173 -13.30 -15.17 3.14
N GLY A 174 -13.75 -15.05 4.40
CA GLY A 174 -13.35 -13.97 5.31
C GLY A 174 -14.49 -13.00 5.59
N ASN A 175 -14.56 -12.52 6.84
CA ASN A 175 -15.51 -11.48 7.26
C ASN A 175 -14.86 -10.09 7.29
N TRP A 176 -13.54 -10.05 7.24
CA TRP A 176 -12.68 -8.88 7.21
C TRP A 176 -11.33 -9.28 6.59
N PHE A 177 -10.48 -8.29 6.27
CA PHE A 177 -9.14 -8.55 5.77
C PHE A 177 -8.32 -9.45 6.70
N PRO A 178 -7.47 -10.34 6.15
CA PRO A 178 -7.36 -10.65 4.71
C PRO A 178 -8.55 -11.47 4.19
N PHE A 179 -8.95 -11.23 2.94
CA PHE A 179 -9.95 -12.06 2.25
C PHE A 179 -9.29 -13.13 1.40
N GLU A 180 -9.89 -14.32 1.31
CA GLU A 180 -9.43 -15.40 0.43
C GLU A 180 -10.39 -15.54 -0.76
N LEU A 181 -9.85 -15.46 -1.97
CA LEU A 181 -10.55 -15.70 -3.23
C LEU A 181 -10.16 -17.07 -3.77
N ILE A 182 -11.10 -18.00 -3.74
CA ILE A 182 -10.89 -19.38 -4.21
C ILE A 182 -11.44 -19.51 -5.62
N VAL A 183 -10.54 -19.68 -6.59
CA VAL A 183 -10.86 -19.89 -8.00
C VAL A 183 -10.66 -21.38 -8.33
N LYS A 184 -11.70 -22.04 -8.81
CA LYS A 184 -11.63 -23.46 -9.20
C LYS A 184 -11.17 -23.58 -10.65
N GLU A 185 -9.95 -24.07 -10.86
CA GLU A 185 -9.43 -24.32 -12.21
C GLU A 185 -9.39 -25.82 -12.53
N PRO A 186 -10.06 -26.28 -13.62
CA PRO A 186 -10.22 -27.71 -13.93
C PRO A 186 -8.90 -28.51 -14.05
N ASN A 187 -7.80 -27.84 -14.41
CA ASN A 187 -6.53 -28.49 -14.74
C ASN A 187 -5.44 -28.28 -13.69
N ILE A 188 -5.68 -27.41 -12.69
CA ILE A 188 -4.66 -26.97 -11.73
C ILE A 188 -5.11 -27.24 -10.29
N GLY A 189 -6.42 -27.31 -10.06
CA GLY A 189 -7.01 -27.37 -8.72
C GLY A 189 -7.48 -25.99 -8.27
N ASP A 190 -7.75 -25.89 -6.97
CA ASP A 190 -8.22 -24.65 -6.37
C ASP A 190 -7.04 -23.69 -6.16
N LEU A 191 -7.12 -22.52 -6.80
CA LEU A 191 -6.18 -21.43 -6.62
C LEU A 191 -6.71 -20.48 -5.56
N VAL A 192 -5.89 -20.16 -4.57
CA VAL A 192 -6.25 -19.24 -3.47
C VAL A 192 -5.47 -17.96 -3.64
N PHE A 193 -6.19 -16.86 -3.88
CA PHE A 193 -5.63 -15.51 -3.89
C PHE A 193 -6.00 -14.83 -2.57
N VAL A 194 -5.05 -14.13 -1.97
CA VAL A 194 -5.26 -13.38 -0.74
C VAL A 194 -5.39 -11.91 -1.09
N VAL A 195 -6.42 -11.24 -0.57
CA VAL A 195 -6.62 -9.80 -0.70
C VAL A 195 -6.33 -9.14 0.64
N ASP A 196 -5.33 -8.27 0.66
CA ASP A 196 -4.91 -7.55 1.86
C ASP A 196 -5.58 -6.17 1.98
N GLN A 197 -5.44 -5.55 3.14
CA GLN A 197 -6.09 -4.28 3.48
C GLN A 197 -5.63 -3.10 2.61
N ASP A 198 -4.42 -3.18 2.04
CA ASP A 198 -3.88 -2.23 1.07
C ASP A 198 -4.40 -2.47 -0.36
N GLY A 199 -5.36 -3.39 -0.51
CA GLY A 199 -5.99 -3.74 -1.77
C GLY A 199 -5.15 -4.66 -2.63
N SER A 200 -3.95 -5.06 -2.20
CA SER A 200 -3.11 -5.97 -2.96
C SER A 200 -3.76 -7.35 -3.07
N ILE A 201 -3.64 -7.98 -4.24
CA ILE A 201 -4.08 -9.36 -4.48
C ILE A 201 -2.84 -10.21 -4.70
N ASN A 202 -2.56 -11.17 -3.83
CA ASN A 202 -1.36 -11.99 -3.91
C ASN A 202 -1.67 -13.49 -3.97
N ILE A 203 -0.77 -14.25 -4.58
CA ILE A 203 -0.81 -15.71 -4.60
C ILE A 203 0.61 -16.26 -4.53
N HIS A 204 0.80 -17.27 -3.69
CA HIS A 204 2.03 -18.04 -3.64
C HIS A 204 2.04 -19.06 -4.79
N THR A 205 3.11 -19.05 -5.59
CA THR A 205 3.24 -19.89 -6.79
C THR A 205 4.44 -20.82 -6.71
N GLU A 206 4.92 -21.11 -5.50
CA GLU A 206 6.04 -22.03 -5.29
C GLU A 206 5.77 -23.38 -5.97
N ASN A 207 6.71 -23.83 -6.79
CA ASN A 207 6.64 -25.09 -7.56
C ASN A 207 5.56 -25.12 -8.65
N PHE A 208 4.99 -23.98 -9.07
CA PHE A 208 4.06 -23.97 -10.19
C PHE A 208 4.79 -24.22 -11.52
N PRO A 209 4.31 -25.16 -12.36
CA PRO A 209 4.77 -25.27 -13.73
C PRO A 209 4.59 -23.95 -14.49
N ILE A 210 5.42 -23.68 -15.50
CA ILE A 210 5.36 -22.44 -16.30
C ILE A 210 3.96 -22.21 -16.89
N GLU A 211 3.33 -23.26 -17.41
CA GLU A 211 1.96 -23.20 -17.97
C GLU A 211 0.92 -22.78 -16.90
N THR A 212 1.11 -23.26 -15.66
CA THR A 212 0.30 -22.89 -14.51
C THR A 212 0.56 -21.44 -14.07
N LEU A 213 1.81 -20.98 -14.11
CA LEU A 213 2.17 -19.59 -13.81
C LEU A 213 1.49 -18.62 -14.77
N ASP A 214 1.56 -18.89 -16.08
CA ASP A 214 0.91 -18.05 -17.09
C ASP A 214 -0.61 -18.03 -16.91
N ARG A 215 -1.21 -19.18 -16.58
CA ARG A 215 -2.65 -19.26 -16.27
C ARG A 215 -3.00 -18.45 -15.02
N THR A 216 -2.24 -18.60 -13.95
CA THR A 216 -2.43 -17.86 -12.70
C THR A 216 -2.27 -16.36 -12.90
N ARG A 217 -1.30 -15.91 -13.72
CA ARG A 217 -1.13 -14.48 -14.06
C ARG A 217 -2.36 -13.92 -14.76
N ASN A 218 -2.97 -14.69 -15.67
CA ASN A 218 -4.20 -14.27 -16.35
C ASN A 218 -5.40 -14.21 -15.41
N ILE A 219 -5.51 -15.13 -14.45
CA ILE A 219 -6.57 -15.12 -13.43
C ILE A 219 -6.38 -13.93 -12.48
N LEU A 220 -5.15 -13.70 -12.01
CA LEU A 220 -4.83 -12.55 -11.17
C LEU A 220 -5.20 -11.23 -11.87
N LYS A 221 -4.88 -11.12 -13.15
CA LYS A 221 -5.26 -9.98 -13.98
C LYS A 221 -6.78 -9.83 -14.07
N PHE A 222 -7.50 -10.92 -14.32
CA PHE A 222 -8.97 -10.90 -14.36
C PHE A 222 -9.58 -10.47 -13.03
N LEU A 223 -9.05 -10.97 -11.90
CA LEU A 223 -9.50 -10.58 -10.57
C LEU A 223 -9.25 -9.09 -10.33
N ALA A 224 -8.05 -8.59 -10.63
CA ALA A 224 -7.71 -7.17 -10.50
C ALA A 224 -8.62 -6.26 -11.36
N GLU A 225 -8.87 -6.63 -12.63
CA GLU A 225 -9.73 -5.87 -13.55
C GLU A 225 -11.19 -5.76 -13.08
N ARG A 226 -11.66 -6.72 -12.29
CA ARG A 226 -13.04 -6.77 -11.78
C ARG A 226 -13.18 -6.24 -10.38
N LEU A 227 -12.16 -6.45 -9.54
CA LEU A 227 -12.19 -6.08 -8.14
C LEU A 227 -11.88 -4.60 -7.95
N TYR A 228 -10.92 -4.04 -8.70
CA TYR A 228 -10.54 -2.64 -8.56
C TYR A 228 -11.53 -1.72 -9.26
N THR A 229 -12.16 -0.85 -8.47
CA THR A 229 -13.12 0.15 -8.93
C THR A 229 -12.70 1.54 -8.46
N GLY A 230 -12.98 2.56 -9.27
CA GLY A 230 -12.69 3.95 -8.89
C GLY A 230 -13.83 4.56 -8.07
N ASP A 231 -13.61 5.80 -7.62
CA ASP A 231 -14.72 6.70 -7.31
C ASP A 231 -15.50 6.91 -8.62
N THR A 232 -16.47 6.06 -8.89
CA THR A 232 -17.53 6.45 -9.82
C THR A 232 -18.32 7.54 -9.10
N ASP A 233 -18.45 8.71 -9.73
CA ASP A 233 -19.30 9.85 -9.33
C ASP A 233 -20.82 9.47 -9.29
N ASP A 234 -21.17 8.32 -8.73
CA ASP A 234 -22.48 8.13 -8.15
C ASP A 234 -22.44 8.82 -6.78
N ASP A 235 -22.38 10.14 -6.82
CA ASP A 235 -22.79 10.99 -5.71
C ASP A 235 -24.29 10.73 -5.51
N PRO A 236 -24.73 9.96 -4.48
CA PRO A 236 -26.15 9.81 -4.24
C PRO A 236 -26.79 11.13 -3.78
N TYR A 237 -26.00 12.19 -3.59
CA TYR A 237 -26.43 13.53 -3.19
C TYR A 237 -26.34 14.59 -4.30
N GLY A 238 -25.98 14.21 -5.54
CA GLY A 238 -26.17 15.03 -6.74
C GLY A 238 -25.80 16.51 -6.60
N LEU A 239 -24.61 16.84 -6.10
CA LEU A 239 -24.10 18.20 -6.18
C LEU A 239 -23.16 18.32 -7.40
N SER A 240 -23.79 18.36 -8.58
CA SER A 240 -23.12 18.80 -9.80
C SER A 240 -22.63 20.23 -9.60
N CYS A 241 -21.32 20.40 -9.44
CA CYS A 241 -20.67 21.70 -9.62
C CYS A 241 -20.78 22.07 -11.11
N GLU A 242 -21.75 22.92 -11.45
CA GLU A 242 -21.74 23.59 -12.75
C GLU A 242 -20.46 24.44 -12.87
N PRO A 243 -19.82 24.46 -14.05
CA PRO A 243 -18.67 25.33 -14.27
C PRO A 243 -19.14 26.78 -14.31
N PHE A 244 -18.67 27.58 -13.36
CA PHE A 244 -18.79 29.04 -13.43
C PHE A 244 -18.11 29.53 -14.72
N THR A 245 -18.90 30.17 -15.58
CA THR A 245 -18.44 30.93 -16.75
C THR A 245 -18.09 32.36 -16.35
#